data_AF-A0AAU3VQ74-F1
#
_entry.id   AF-A0AAU3VQ74-F1
#
_cell.length_a   1.000
_cell.length_b   1.000
_cell.length_c   1.000
_cell.angle_alpha   90.00
_cell.angle_beta   90.00
_cell.angle_gamma   90.00
#
_symmetry.space_group_name_H-M   'P 1'
#
loop_
_entity.id
_entity.type
_entity.pdbx_description
1 polymer ?
#
loop_
_entity_poly.entity_id
_entity_poly.type
_entity_poly.pdbx_seq_one_letter_code
_entity_poly.pdbx_strand_id
1 'polypeptide(L)'
;MSATVPGELRQSMRDLLKVSEGKRVSELERLRTPPMRVSGSAMTAALERARDVRGLGAHLVGTSVVAAARMAGLVRYGMGSKAPTLRDLEESRKTATLLATVRHLESASVDDALDLLDVLMASRLLARADRVGKEEKLKALAKLKRAAGRVAKAVGVLLETAPAADTGELVSVVDAWAAIEKAAPRAKLAEALTIIAEVVPDEEGDEDAEWRAALATRYSTVRGFIRLLVDVVDFGAVEAGAPVVKALKQLPHLIGRKKLAAAEVERDRVTGSWRRLVFAAPEPSRGSRTRRRTRSLCWSISTAPCAAGRCTPVAGTGGAIRGPNSWPGTAGSPPSPPC
;
A
#
# COMPACT_ATOMS: atom_id res chain seq x y z
N MET A 1 -30.38 22.17 -22.92
CA MET A 1 -29.82 20.93 -22.37
C MET A 1 -30.68 19.70 -22.67
N SER A 2 -32.02 19.78 -22.70
CA SER A 2 -32.88 18.61 -22.95
C SER A 2 -32.63 17.92 -24.31
N ALA A 3 -32.31 18.67 -25.37
CA ALA A 3 -32.03 18.13 -26.70
C ALA A 3 -30.67 17.41 -26.85
N THR A 4 -29.74 17.57 -25.90
CA THR A 4 -28.36 17.06 -26.00
C THR A 4 -28.17 15.72 -25.26
N VAL A 5 -29.09 15.35 -24.38
CA VAL A 5 -28.99 14.11 -23.58
C VAL A 5 -29.82 13.00 -24.23
N PRO A 6 -29.21 11.85 -24.61
CA PRO A 6 -29.93 10.71 -25.17
C PRO A 6 -31.12 10.28 -24.31
N GLY A 7 -32.21 9.83 -24.94
CA GLY A 7 -33.46 9.48 -24.26
C GLY A 7 -33.28 8.38 -23.19
N GLU A 8 -32.50 7.35 -23.52
CA GLU A 8 -32.16 6.26 -22.59
C GLU A 8 -31.41 6.76 -21.37
N LEU A 9 -30.43 7.65 -21.57
CA LEU A 9 -29.67 8.25 -20.48
C LEU A 9 -30.57 9.11 -19.59
N ARG A 10 -31.49 9.89 -20.17
CA ARG A 10 -32.50 10.64 -19.39
C ARG A 10 -33.36 9.70 -18.56
N GLN A 11 -33.76 8.55 -19.10
CA GLN A 11 -34.54 7.57 -18.36
C GLN A 11 -33.72 6.97 -17.21
N SER A 12 -32.47 6.55 -17.47
CA SER A 12 -31.56 6.05 -16.44
C SER A 12 -31.38 7.05 -15.30
N MET A 13 -31.18 8.34 -15.59
CA MET A 13 -31.11 9.39 -14.57
C MET A 13 -32.36 9.45 -13.71
N ARG A 14 -33.56 9.35 -14.31
CA ARG A 14 -34.83 9.35 -13.56
C ARG A 14 -35.00 8.11 -12.70
N ASP A 15 -34.55 6.96 -13.19
CA ASP A 15 -34.60 5.71 -12.44
C ASP A 15 -33.73 5.77 -11.16
N LEU A 16 -32.71 6.65 -11.12
CA LEU A 16 -31.94 6.90 -9.90
C LEU A 16 -32.79 7.41 -8.73
N LEU A 17 -33.92 8.07 -9.02
CA LEU A 17 -34.83 8.62 -8.00
C LEU A 17 -35.84 7.60 -7.46
N LYS A 18 -35.84 6.37 -8.01
CA LYS A 18 -36.71 5.28 -7.56
C LYS A 18 -36.04 4.52 -6.43
N VAL A 19 -36.86 3.97 -5.54
CA VAL A 19 -36.44 3.00 -4.53
C VAL A 19 -36.74 1.62 -5.11
N SER A 20 -35.71 0.80 -5.30
CA SER A 20 -35.86 -0.57 -5.79
C SER A 20 -36.54 -1.45 -4.73
N GLU A 21 -37.22 -2.51 -5.18
CA GLU A 21 -37.96 -3.41 -4.29
C GLU A 21 -37.04 -3.99 -3.21
N GLY A 22 -37.49 -3.98 -1.95
CA GLY A 22 -36.71 -4.43 -0.81
C GLY A 22 -35.57 -3.50 -0.36
N LYS A 23 -35.38 -2.33 -0.99
CA LYS A 23 -34.43 -1.30 -0.54
C LYS A 23 -35.14 -0.19 0.23
N ARG A 24 -34.37 0.49 1.09
CA ARG A 24 -34.86 1.62 1.92
C ARG A 24 -34.50 2.99 1.35
N VAL A 25 -33.55 3.04 0.44
CA VAL A 25 -33.00 4.28 -0.12
C VAL A 25 -33.04 4.20 -1.64
N SER A 26 -33.17 5.35 -2.31
CA SER A 26 -33.10 5.43 -3.76
C SER A 26 -31.71 5.04 -4.28
N GLU A 27 -31.62 4.63 -5.53
CA GLU A 27 -30.34 4.33 -6.19
C GLU A 27 -29.38 5.53 -6.10
N LEU A 28 -29.87 6.76 -6.30
CA LEU A 28 -29.08 7.99 -6.16
C LEU A 28 -28.45 8.12 -4.77
N GLU A 29 -29.22 7.81 -3.72
CA GLU A 29 -28.77 7.90 -2.34
C GLU A 29 -27.73 6.80 -2.01
N ARG A 30 -27.89 5.59 -2.59
CA ARG A 30 -26.84 4.56 -2.50
C ARG A 30 -25.54 5.06 -3.13
N LEU A 31 -25.60 5.62 -4.34
CA LEU A 31 -24.40 6.07 -5.06
C LEU A 31 -23.71 7.26 -4.39
N ARG A 32 -24.45 8.09 -3.64
CA ARG A 32 -23.92 9.20 -2.84
C ARG A 32 -23.22 8.77 -1.55
N THR A 33 -23.50 7.57 -1.06
CA THR A 33 -23.06 7.14 0.27
C THR A 33 -21.77 6.31 0.16
N PRO A 34 -20.60 6.85 0.57
CA PRO A 34 -19.37 6.07 0.60
C PRO A 34 -19.38 5.05 1.75
N PRO A 35 -18.69 3.89 1.60
CA PRO A 35 -18.43 2.97 2.69
C PRO A 35 -17.63 3.63 3.82
N MET A 36 -18.09 3.48 5.06
CA MET A 36 -17.44 4.09 6.23
C MET A 36 -16.41 3.17 6.93
N ARG A 37 -16.37 1.87 6.59
CA ARG A 37 -15.50 0.91 7.27
C ARG A 37 -14.19 0.73 6.52
N VAL A 38 -13.08 0.60 7.25
CA VAL A 38 -11.78 0.24 6.67
C VAL A 38 -11.62 -1.28 6.64
N SER A 39 -12.03 -1.91 5.55
CA SER A 39 -11.89 -3.36 5.31
C SER A 39 -11.77 -3.70 3.83
N GLY A 40 -11.29 -4.90 3.50
CA GLY A 40 -11.26 -5.37 2.11
C GLY A 40 -12.64 -5.46 1.46
N SER A 41 -13.68 -5.82 2.23
CA SER A 41 -15.07 -5.83 1.73
C SER A 41 -15.64 -4.43 1.49
N ALA A 42 -15.29 -3.46 2.35
CA ALA A 42 -15.66 -2.07 2.13
C ALA A 42 -14.92 -1.49 0.91
N MET A 43 -13.67 -1.90 0.67
CA MET A 43 -12.93 -1.55 -0.54
C MET A 43 -13.61 -2.11 -1.80
N THR A 44 -14.05 -3.37 -1.77
CA THR A 44 -14.86 -3.94 -2.87
C THR A 44 -16.12 -3.10 -3.11
N ALA A 45 -16.89 -2.79 -2.06
CA ALA A 45 -18.10 -1.98 -2.19
C ALA A 45 -17.81 -0.55 -2.71
N ALA A 46 -16.65 0.02 -2.36
CA ALA A 46 -16.25 1.34 -2.84
C ALA A 46 -15.98 1.34 -4.35
N LEU A 47 -15.26 0.34 -4.84
CA LEU A 47 -14.97 0.19 -6.26
C LEU A 47 -16.21 -0.22 -7.07
N GLU A 48 -17.09 -1.05 -6.51
CA GLU A 48 -18.38 -1.38 -7.13
C GLU A 48 -19.23 -0.13 -7.28
N ARG A 49 -19.28 0.74 -6.25
CA ARG A 49 -19.94 2.05 -6.35
C ARG A 49 -19.36 2.88 -7.49
N ALA A 50 -18.04 3.00 -7.60
CA ALA A 50 -17.40 3.75 -8.68
C ALA A 50 -17.69 3.15 -10.06
N ARG A 51 -17.71 1.82 -10.18
CA ARG A 51 -18.11 1.11 -11.40
C ARG A 51 -19.56 1.42 -11.78
N ASP A 52 -20.48 1.34 -10.82
CA ASP A 52 -21.90 1.60 -11.02
C ASP A 52 -22.14 3.03 -11.50
N VAL A 53 -21.50 4.01 -10.84
CA VAL A 53 -21.58 5.42 -11.22
C VAL A 53 -21.06 5.63 -12.64
N ARG A 54 -19.88 5.10 -12.97
CA ARG A 54 -19.30 5.21 -14.32
C ARG A 54 -20.16 4.53 -15.38
N GLY A 55 -20.81 3.42 -15.04
CA GLY A 55 -21.74 2.69 -15.90
C GLY A 55 -22.98 3.49 -16.31
N LEU A 56 -23.31 4.56 -15.60
CA LEU A 56 -24.40 5.47 -15.97
C LEU A 56 -24.04 6.36 -17.17
N GLY A 57 -22.76 6.52 -17.52
CA GLY A 57 -22.35 7.20 -18.75
C GLY A 57 -22.53 8.72 -18.76
N ALA A 58 -22.54 9.40 -17.60
CA ALA A 58 -22.70 10.85 -17.55
C ALA A 58 -21.52 11.60 -18.20
N HIS A 59 -20.31 11.03 -18.15
CA HIS A 59 -19.13 11.54 -18.85
C HIS A 59 -19.29 11.63 -20.38
N LEU A 60 -20.14 10.79 -20.98
CA LEU A 60 -20.35 10.72 -22.44
C LEU A 60 -21.08 11.96 -22.99
N VAL A 61 -21.78 12.71 -22.12
CA VAL A 61 -22.46 13.94 -22.53
C VAL A 61 -21.46 15.09 -22.52
N GLY A 62 -21.28 15.74 -23.67
CA GLY A 62 -20.48 16.96 -23.78
C GLY A 62 -21.09 18.12 -22.99
N THR A 63 -20.39 18.58 -21.95
CA THR A 63 -20.84 19.71 -21.11
C THR A 63 -20.00 20.97 -21.30
N SER A 64 -19.14 21.03 -22.32
CA SER A 64 -18.20 22.15 -22.56
C SER A 64 -18.87 23.51 -22.77
N VAL A 65 -20.08 23.51 -23.32
CA VAL A 65 -20.91 24.72 -23.51
C VAL A 65 -21.55 25.25 -22.23
N VAL A 66 -21.50 24.50 -21.12
CA VAL A 66 -22.07 24.92 -19.83
C VAL A 66 -20.98 25.51 -18.95
N ALA A 67 -21.14 26.77 -18.54
CA ALA A 67 -20.21 27.41 -17.62
C ALA A 67 -20.00 26.61 -16.33
N ALA A 68 -18.75 26.48 -15.88
CA ALA A 68 -18.38 25.67 -14.72
C ALA A 68 -19.15 26.07 -13.44
N ALA A 69 -19.37 27.36 -13.21
CA ALA A 69 -20.14 27.85 -12.06
C ALA A 69 -21.61 27.36 -12.07
N ARG A 70 -22.21 27.24 -13.27
CA ARG A 70 -23.57 26.70 -13.43
C ARG A 70 -23.60 25.19 -13.16
N MET A 71 -22.60 24.45 -13.65
CA MET A 71 -22.43 23.03 -13.33
C MET A 71 -22.29 22.82 -11.81
N ALA A 72 -21.43 23.60 -11.16
CA ALA A 72 -21.25 23.53 -9.71
C ALA A 72 -22.54 23.88 -8.94
N GLY A 73 -23.36 24.82 -9.44
CA GLY A 73 -24.68 25.10 -8.89
C GLY A 73 -25.64 23.90 -8.96
N LEU A 74 -25.68 23.22 -10.12
CA LEU A 74 -26.50 22.02 -10.31
C LEU A 74 -26.02 20.86 -9.44
N VAL A 75 -24.71 20.64 -9.34
CA VAL A 75 -24.12 19.62 -8.46
C VAL A 75 -24.51 19.88 -7.01
N ARG A 76 -24.31 21.10 -6.51
CA ARG A 76 -24.66 21.47 -5.12
C ARG A 76 -26.13 21.23 -4.83
N TYR A 77 -27.01 21.67 -5.72
CA TYR A 77 -28.45 21.45 -5.56
C TYR A 77 -28.80 19.97 -5.59
N GLY A 78 -28.22 19.23 -6.54
CA GLY A 78 -28.35 17.79 -6.65
C GLY A 78 -27.96 17.10 -5.35
N MET A 79 -26.70 17.19 -4.96
CA MET A 79 -26.12 16.54 -3.76
C MET A 79 -26.87 16.88 -2.47
N GLY A 80 -27.38 18.12 -2.33
CA GLY A 80 -28.12 18.55 -1.14
C GLY A 80 -29.61 18.16 -1.12
N SER A 81 -30.21 17.82 -2.26
CA SER A 81 -31.65 17.55 -2.37
C SER A 81 -31.98 16.06 -2.29
N LYS A 82 -33.09 15.74 -1.61
CA LYS A 82 -33.64 14.37 -1.54
C LYS A 82 -34.36 13.98 -2.82
N ALA A 83 -34.50 12.68 -3.06
CA ALA A 83 -35.11 12.15 -4.28
C ALA A 83 -36.52 12.69 -4.60
N PRO A 84 -37.45 12.87 -3.62
CA PRO A 84 -38.75 13.48 -3.90
C PRO A 84 -38.63 14.91 -4.43
N THR A 85 -37.82 15.76 -3.79
CA THR A 85 -37.59 17.15 -4.23
C THR A 85 -37.02 17.23 -5.65
N LEU A 86 -36.12 16.31 -6.00
CA LEU A 86 -35.58 16.22 -7.36
C LEU A 86 -36.62 15.74 -8.37
N ARG A 87 -37.59 14.94 -7.95
CA ARG A 87 -38.68 14.44 -8.79
C ARG A 87 -39.68 15.53 -9.17
N ASP A 88 -39.84 16.53 -8.32
CA ASP A 88 -40.80 17.64 -8.54
C ASP A 88 -40.26 18.74 -9.46
N LEU A 89 -38.97 18.68 -9.83
CA LEU A 89 -38.38 19.61 -10.79
C LEU A 89 -38.98 19.44 -12.19
N GLU A 90 -39.03 20.54 -12.95
CA GLU A 90 -39.27 20.52 -14.39
C GLU A 90 -38.26 19.60 -15.10
N GLU A 91 -38.68 18.85 -16.12
CA GLU A 91 -37.92 17.74 -16.70
C GLU A 91 -36.52 18.13 -17.22
N SER A 92 -36.39 19.31 -17.84
CA SER A 92 -35.10 19.81 -18.31
C SER A 92 -34.17 20.13 -17.15
N ARG A 93 -34.67 20.80 -16.10
CA ARG A 93 -33.92 21.11 -14.88
C ARG A 93 -33.56 19.84 -14.09
N LYS A 94 -34.48 18.90 -13.99
CA LYS A 94 -34.29 17.58 -13.38
C LYS A 94 -33.15 16.83 -14.04
N THR A 95 -33.24 16.67 -15.37
CA THR A 95 -32.22 15.99 -16.18
C THR A 95 -30.86 16.66 -16.02
N ALA A 96 -30.79 17.99 -16.12
CA ALA A 96 -29.53 18.73 -15.98
C ALA A 96 -28.91 18.56 -14.58
N THR A 97 -29.74 18.58 -13.53
CA THR A 97 -29.30 18.40 -12.14
C THR A 97 -28.77 17.00 -11.90
N LEU A 98 -29.49 15.97 -12.35
CA LEU A 98 -29.10 14.58 -12.19
C LEU A 98 -27.82 14.25 -12.97
N LEU A 99 -27.74 14.69 -14.24
CA LEU A 99 -26.54 14.52 -15.07
C LEU A 99 -25.32 15.17 -14.40
N ALA A 100 -25.46 16.41 -13.93
CA ALA A 100 -24.38 17.11 -13.23
C ALA A 100 -23.97 16.37 -11.95
N THR A 101 -24.94 15.88 -11.18
CA THR A 101 -24.69 15.11 -9.96
C THR A 101 -23.93 13.81 -10.24
N VAL A 102 -24.37 13.02 -11.22
CA VAL A 102 -23.70 11.75 -11.56
C VAL A 102 -22.29 12.01 -12.08
N ARG A 103 -22.11 13.02 -12.93
CA ARG A 103 -20.77 13.41 -13.42
C ARG A 103 -19.84 13.82 -12.29
N HIS A 104 -20.35 14.48 -11.25
CA HIS A 104 -19.57 14.76 -10.04
C HIS A 104 -19.23 13.47 -9.27
N LEU A 105 -20.19 12.56 -9.12
CA LEU A 105 -19.97 11.27 -8.46
C LEU A 105 -18.97 10.38 -9.22
N GLU A 106 -18.84 10.50 -10.55
CA GLU A 106 -17.88 9.71 -11.34
C GLU A 106 -16.44 9.92 -10.85
N SER A 107 -16.04 11.16 -10.57
CA SER A 107 -14.74 11.47 -9.97
C SER A 107 -14.73 11.19 -8.46
N ALA A 108 -15.73 11.69 -7.73
CA ALA A 108 -15.75 11.61 -6.27
C ALA A 108 -15.75 10.15 -5.77
N SER A 109 -16.44 9.23 -6.45
CA SER A 109 -16.45 7.81 -6.07
C SER A 109 -15.12 7.10 -6.26
N VAL A 110 -14.31 7.53 -7.24
CA VAL A 110 -12.93 7.05 -7.42
C VAL A 110 -12.03 7.62 -6.34
N ASP A 111 -12.13 8.93 -6.06
CA ASP A 111 -11.37 9.59 -4.99
C ASP A 111 -11.64 8.92 -3.62
N ASP A 112 -12.91 8.74 -3.27
CA ASP A 112 -13.32 8.02 -2.05
C ASP A 112 -12.74 6.60 -1.97
N ALA A 113 -12.63 5.90 -3.10
CA ALA A 113 -12.05 4.56 -3.15
C ALA A 113 -10.53 4.58 -2.96
N LEU A 114 -9.83 5.57 -3.52
CA LEU A 114 -8.40 5.76 -3.35
C LEU A 114 -8.05 6.19 -1.92
N ASP A 115 -8.82 7.10 -1.32
CA ASP A 115 -8.67 7.49 0.08
C ASP A 115 -8.85 6.28 1.01
N LEU A 116 -9.86 5.46 0.74
CA LEU A 116 -10.07 4.21 1.49
C LEU A 116 -8.92 3.22 1.30
N LEU A 117 -8.38 3.10 0.07
CA LEU A 117 -7.24 2.25 -0.23
C LEU A 117 -6.01 2.69 0.58
N ASP A 118 -5.72 3.98 0.63
CA ASP A 118 -4.58 4.53 1.37
C ASP A 118 -4.68 4.22 2.86
N VAL A 119 -5.84 4.47 3.47
CA VAL A 119 -6.08 4.16 4.89
C VAL A 119 -6.01 2.65 5.13
N LEU A 120 -6.55 1.83 4.23
CA LEU A 120 -6.49 0.36 4.33
C LEU A 120 -5.03 -0.13 4.26
N MET A 121 -4.24 0.36 3.30
CA MET A 121 -2.84 0.00 3.12
C MET A 121 -2.02 0.40 4.34
N ALA A 122 -2.13 1.64 4.80
CA ALA A 122 -1.41 2.14 5.96
C ALA A 122 -1.75 1.36 7.23
N SER A 123 -3.03 1.22 7.56
CA SER A 123 -3.48 0.70 8.86
C SER A 123 -3.52 -0.83 8.93
N ARG A 124 -3.99 -1.51 7.89
CA ARG A 124 -4.25 -2.97 7.90
C ARG A 124 -3.07 -3.78 7.38
N LEU A 125 -2.22 -3.19 6.54
CA LEU A 125 -1.07 -3.87 5.95
C LEU A 125 0.24 -3.36 6.56
N LEU A 126 0.62 -2.12 6.28
CA LEU A 126 1.97 -1.61 6.57
C LEU A 126 2.24 -1.51 8.07
N ALA A 127 1.37 -0.84 8.83
CA ALA A 127 1.51 -0.71 10.28
C ALA A 127 1.44 -2.08 10.99
N ARG A 128 0.68 -3.01 10.43
CA ARG A 128 0.54 -4.35 11.03
C ARG A 128 1.71 -5.26 10.70
N ALA A 129 2.30 -5.13 9.52
CA ALA A 129 3.56 -5.75 9.17
C ALA A 129 4.70 -5.18 10.01
N ASP A 130 4.73 -3.86 10.25
CA ASP A 130 5.73 -3.19 11.10
C ASP A 130 5.74 -3.75 12.53
N ARG A 131 4.57 -3.86 13.15
CA ARG A 131 4.48 -4.43 14.50
C ARG A 131 4.98 -5.88 14.56
N VAL A 132 4.59 -6.71 13.59
CA VAL A 132 4.99 -8.13 13.54
C VAL A 132 6.49 -8.25 13.24
N GLY A 133 7.00 -7.49 12.28
CA GLY A 133 8.42 -7.48 11.92
C GLY A 133 9.30 -7.05 13.09
N LYS A 134 8.92 -5.98 13.81
CA LYS A 134 9.61 -5.54 15.03
C LYS A 134 9.60 -6.60 16.12
N GLU A 135 8.46 -7.27 16.34
CA GLU A 135 8.36 -8.35 17.32
C GLU A 135 9.30 -9.53 16.97
N GLU A 136 9.32 -9.96 15.71
CA GLU A 136 10.21 -11.03 15.25
C GLU A 136 11.69 -10.63 15.31
N LYS A 137 12.03 -9.39 14.92
CA LYS A 137 13.38 -8.84 15.03
C LYS A 137 13.86 -8.82 16.49
N LEU A 138 13.00 -8.42 17.44
CA LEU A 138 13.31 -8.48 18.87
C LEU A 138 13.56 -9.91 19.36
N LYS A 139 12.75 -10.89 18.92
CA LYS A 139 12.98 -12.31 19.24
C LYS A 139 14.29 -12.81 18.65
N ALA A 140 14.62 -12.43 17.42
CA ALA A 140 15.87 -12.79 16.74
C ALA A 140 17.08 -12.20 17.47
N LEU A 141 17.04 -10.91 17.85
CA LEU A 141 18.09 -10.24 18.62
C LEU A 141 18.35 -10.91 19.97
N ALA A 142 17.29 -11.34 20.68
CA ALA A 142 17.45 -12.05 21.95
C ALA A 142 18.15 -13.42 21.76
N LYS A 143 17.87 -14.13 20.66
CA LYS A 143 18.58 -15.38 20.31
C LYS A 143 20.02 -15.11 19.91
N LEU A 144 20.25 -14.09 19.07
CA LEU A 144 21.57 -13.68 18.63
C LEU A 144 22.48 -13.31 19.80
N LYS A 145 22.00 -12.51 20.76
CA LYS A 145 22.78 -12.13 21.96
C LYS A 145 23.24 -13.36 22.74
N ARG A 146 22.39 -14.38 22.89
CA ARG A 146 22.76 -15.63 23.57
C ARG A 146 23.77 -16.45 22.77
N ALA A 147 23.58 -16.55 21.44
CA ALA A 147 24.48 -17.27 20.56
C ALA A 147 25.86 -16.60 20.49
N ALA A 148 25.90 -15.29 20.23
CA ALA A 148 27.11 -14.49 20.23
C ALA A 148 27.84 -14.54 21.57
N GLY A 149 27.13 -14.51 22.69
CA GLY A 149 27.74 -14.67 24.02
C GLY A 149 28.42 -16.02 24.24
N ARG A 150 27.91 -17.11 23.64
CA ARG A 150 28.57 -18.43 23.70
C ARG A 150 29.82 -18.46 22.83
N VAL A 151 29.74 -17.93 21.61
CA VAL A 151 30.90 -17.84 20.70
C VAL A 151 31.99 -16.95 21.31
N ALA A 152 31.63 -15.79 21.86
CA ALA A 152 32.57 -14.88 22.51
C ALA A 152 33.30 -15.54 23.70
N LYS A 153 32.62 -16.38 24.50
CA LYS A 153 33.28 -17.15 25.57
C LYS A 153 34.32 -18.14 25.03
N ALA A 154 33.97 -18.89 23.98
CA ALA A 154 34.90 -19.84 23.38
C ALA A 154 36.11 -19.14 22.72
N VAL A 155 35.86 -18.04 21.99
CA VAL A 155 36.91 -17.24 21.37
C VAL A 155 37.76 -16.53 22.43
N GLY A 156 37.16 -16.06 23.53
CA GLY A 156 37.89 -15.47 24.65
C GLY A 156 38.92 -16.43 25.24
N VAL A 157 38.53 -17.70 25.50
CA VAL A 157 39.47 -18.74 25.95
C VAL A 157 40.58 -18.96 24.93
N LEU A 158 40.26 -19.00 23.63
CA LEU A 158 41.26 -19.15 22.58
C LEU A 158 42.23 -17.96 22.48
N LEU A 159 41.76 -16.74 22.74
CA LEU A 159 42.60 -15.54 22.72
C LEU A 159 43.44 -15.40 24.00
N GLU A 160 42.96 -15.92 25.13
CA GLU A 160 43.69 -15.98 26.40
C GLU A 160 44.75 -17.09 26.42
N THR A 161 44.57 -18.16 25.63
CA THR A 161 45.65 -19.10 25.34
C THR A 161 46.68 -18.40 24.46
N ALA A 162 47.78 -17.93 25.07
CA ALA A 162 48.83 -17.21 24.39
C ALA A 162 49.34 -17.98 23.15
N PRO A 163 49.63 -17.30 22.02
CA PRO A 163 50.45 -17.93 20.98
C PRO A 163 51.78 -18.34 21.62
N ALA A 164 52.30 -19.52 21.25
CA ALA A 164 53.53 -20.08 21.80
C ALA A 164 54.58 -18.96 21.96
N ALA A 165 54.95 -18.68 23.19
CA ALA A 165 55.94 -17.65 23.48
C ALA A 165 57.27 -18.01 22.79
N ASP A 166 58.09 -17.00 22.53
CA ASP A 166 59.45 -17.08 21.97
C ASP A 166 60.39 -18.01 22.79
N THR A 167 59.91 -18.56 23.90
CA THR A 167 60.54 -19.55 24.78
C THR A 167 60.34 -21.00 24.34
N GLY A 168 59.62 -21.28 23.24
CA GLY A 168 59.56 -22.61 22.62
C GLY A 168 58.62 -23.63 23.29
N GLU A 169 57.83 -23.20 24.27
CA GLU A 169 56.81 -24.06 24.89
C GLU A 169 55.53 -24.01 24.04
N LEU A 170 55.31 -25.06 23.25
CA LEU A 170 54.13 -25.22 22.40
C LEU A 170 52.90 -25.44 23.30
N VAL A 171 51.96 -24.50 23.31
CA VAL A 171 50.63 -24.77 23.86
C VAL A 171 50.02 -25.92 23.06
N SER A 172 49.78 -27.05 23.71
CA SER A 172 49.16 -28.20 23.07
C SER A 172 47.77 -27.80 22.59
N VAL A 173 47.52 -27.95 21.28
CA VAL A 173 46.21 -27.73 20.66
C VAL A 173 45.11 -28.51 21.40
N VAL A 174 45.46 -29.67 21.97
CA VAL A 174 44.55 -30.50 22.78
C VAL A 174 44.13 -29.80 24.07
N ASP A 175 45.05 -29.11 24.75
CA ASP A 175 44.76 -28.42 26.01
C ASP A 175 43.94 -27.14 25.77
N ALA A 176 44.22 -26.42 24.68
CA ALA A 176 43.42 -25.29 24.25
C ALA A 176 41.98 -25.71 23.90
N TRP A 177 41.82 -26.82 23.16
CA TRP A 177 40.49 -27.37 22.85
C TRP A 177 39.75 -27.90 24.10
N ALA A 178 40.46 -28.51 25.05
CA ALA A 178 39.87 -28.94 26.31
C ALA A 178 39.38 -27.74 27.16
N ALA A 179 40.15 -26.64 27.18
CA ALA A 179 39.76 -25.39 27.83
C ALA A 179 38.51 -24.78 27.17
N ILE A 180 38.43 -24.80 25.84
CA ILE A 180 37.26 -24.34 25.08
C ILE A 180 36.04 -25.22 25.37
N GLU A 181 36.18 -26.55 25.36
CA GLU A 181 35.07 -27.49 25.63
C GLU A 181 34.49 -27.29 27.04
N LYS A 182 35.35 -26.97 28.03
CA LYS A 182 34.94 -26.63 29.40
C LYS A 182 34.14 -25.31 29.46
N ALA A 183 34.50 -24.31 28.65
CA ALA A 183 33.83 -23.01 28.62
C ALA A 183 32.55 -23.00 27.77
N ALA A 184 32.53 -23.74 26.66
CA ALA A 184 31.40 -23.89 25.76
C ALA A 184 31.49 -25.22 24.98
N PRO A 185 30.60 -26.20 25.26
CA PRO A 185 30.64 -27.49 24.57
C PRO A 185 30.50 -27.36 23.05
N ARG A 186 31.23 -28.16 22.28
CA ARG A 186 31.26 -28.08 20.81
C ARG A 186 29.87 -28.15 20.17
N ALA A 187 28.98 -28.99 20.70
CA ALA A 187 27.59 -29.09 20.23
C ALA A 187 26.81 -27.77 20.41
N LYS A 188 27.06 -27.05 21.50
CA LYS A 188 26.42 -25.76 21.80
C LYS A 188 27.03 -24.61 21.01
N LEU A 189 28.30 -24.70 20.65
CA LEU A 189 28.94 -23.77 19.71
C LEU A 189 28.42 -23.96 18.29
N ALA A 190 28.28 -25.20 17.83
CA ALA A 190 27.67 -25.50 16.53
C ALA A 190 26.23 -24.95 16.47
N GLU A 191 25.42 -25.19 17.51
CA GLU A 191 24.07 -24.62 17.62
C GLU A 191 24.09 -23.09 17.58
N ALA A 192 25.02 -22.44 18.29
CA ALA A 192 25.16 -20.99 18.30
C ALA A 192 25.56 -20.42 16.92
N LEU A 193 26.48 -21.08 16.22
CA LEU A 193 26.90 -20.68 14.87
C LEU A 193 25.75 -20.82 13.87
N THR A 194 24.95 -21.89 13.95
CA THR A 194 23.73 -22.02 13.14
C THR A 194 22.75 -20.88 13.40
N ILE A 195 22.51 -20.51 14.68
CA ILE A 195 21.63 -19.39 15.03
C ILE A 195 22.16 -18.06 14.49
N ILE A 196 23.48 -17.83 14.57
CA ILE A 196 24.10 -16.62 14.02
C ILE A 196 23.93 -16.58 12.50
N ALA A 197 24.21 -17.69 11.81
CA ALA A 197 24.04 -17.80 10.36
C ALA A 197 22.57 -17.62 9.91
N GLU A 198 21.59 -18.00 10.74
CA GLU A 198 20.17 -17.78 10.44
C GLU A 198 19.72 -16.31 10.64
N VAL A 199 20.32 -15.60 11.59
CA VAL A 199 19.88 -14.24 12.00
C VAL A 199 20.70 -13.15 11.31
N VAL A 200 21.97 -13.41 11.02
CA VAL A 200 22.82 -12.47 10.29
C VAL A 200 22.44 -12.55 8.82
N PRO A 201 22.02 -11.44 8.19
CA PRO A 201 21.70 -11.47 6.77
C PRO A 201 22.94 -11.81 5.94
N ASP A 202 22.82 -12.72 4.97
CA ASP A 202 23.85 -12.87 3.92
C ASP A 202 23.88 -11.61 3.04
N GLU A 203 24.82 -11.49 2.09
CA GLU A 203 25.04 -10.26 1.28
C GLU A 203 23.78 -9.67 0.59
N GLU A 204 22.71 -10.46 0.40
CA GLU A 204 21.42 -10.00 -0.17
C GLU A 204 20.35 -9.59 0.88
N GLY A 205 20.62 -9.75 2.17
CA GLY A 205 19.67 -9.47 3.24
C GLY A 205 19.70 -8.01 3.68
N ASP A 206 18.54 -7.49 4.10
CA ASP A 206 18.38 -6.09 4.53
C ASP A 206 17.58 -6.01 5.84
N GLU A 207 17.55 -4.81 6.44
CA GLU A 207 16.96 -4.59 7.76
C GLU A 207 15.43 -4.77 7.83
N ASP A 208 14.77 -4.85 6.67
CA ASP A 208 13.31 -4.97 6.54
C ASP A 208 12.86 -6.41 6.22
N ALA A 209 13.75 -7.40 6.27
CA ALA A 209 13.44 -8.78 5.91
C ALA A 209 12.23 -9.34 6.67
N GLU A 210 12.17 -9.14 7.99
CA GLU A 210 11.04 -9.58 8.82
C GLU A 210 9.76 -8.80 8.50
N TRP A 211 9.90 -7.50 8.21
CA TRP A 211 8.77 -6.66 7.82
C TRP A 211 8.16 -7.11 6.49
N ARG A 212 8.99 -7.36 5.46
CA ARG A 212 8.54 -7.84 4.15
C ARG A 212 7.93 -9.23 4.23
N ALA A 213 8.52 -10.11 5.04
CA ALA A 213 7.96 -11.44 5.31
C ALA A 213 6.58 -11.33 5.98
N ALA A 214 6.42 -10.45 6.97
CA ALA A 214 5.15 -10.21 7.65
C ALA A 214 4.10 -9.61 6.69
N LEU A 215 4.51 -8.67 5.84
CA LEU A 215 3.68 -8.04 4.82
C LEU A 215 3.17 -9.06 3.80
N ALA A 216 4.03 -10.00 3.39
CA ALA A 216 3.67 -11.15 2.56
C ALA A 216 2.72 -12.16 3.24
N THR A 217 2.29 -11.96 4.49
CA THR A 217 1.19 -12.75 5.05
C THR A 217 -0.17 -12.07 4.88
N ARG A 218 -0.20 -10.78 4.51
CA ARG A 218 -1.40 -9.92 4.54
C ARG A 218 -2.13 -9.78 3.21
N TYR A 219 -1.69 -10.46 2.18
CA TYR A 219 -2.29 -10.38 0.85
C TYR A 219 -3.72 -10.82 0.73
N SER A 220 -4.18 -11.71 1.59
CA SER A 220 -5.59 -12.07 1.64
C SER A 220 -6.50 -10.84 1.80
N THR A 221 -6.00 -9.76 2.41
CA THR A 221 -6.71 -8.49 2.57
C THR A 221 -6.93 -7.78 1.24
N VAL A 222 -5.95 -7.83 0.32
CA VAL A 222 -5.97 -7.07 -0.95
C VAL A 222 -6.53 -7.93 -2.08
N ARG A 223 -6.25 -9.24 -2.08
CA ARG A 223 -6.61 -10.20 -3.13
C ARG A 223 -8.05 -10.09 -3.61
N GLY A 224 -8.99 -9.80 -2.70
CA GLY A 224 -10.42 -9.75 -3.01
C GLY A 224 -10.82 -8.61 -3.96
N PHE A 225 -10.10 -7.49 -3.96
CA PHE A 225 -10.50 -6.30 -4.71
C PHE A 225 -9.51 -5.88 -5.81
N ILE A 226 -8.34 -6.51 -5.92
CA ILE A 226 -7.31 -6.12 -6.91
C ILE A 226 -7.84 -6.10 -8.35
N ARG A 227 -8.63 -7.12 -8.74
CA ARG A 227 -9.19 -7.17 -10.09
C ARG A 227 -10.04 -5.95 -10.36
N LEU A 228 -10.96 -5.68 -9.45
CA LEU A 228 -11.86 -4.54 -9.54
C LEU A 228 -11.13 -3.20 -9.46
N LEU A 229 -10.04 -3.11 -8.69
CA LEU A 229 -9.21 -1.91 -8.59
C LEU A 229 -8.61 -1.55 -9.96
N VAL A 230 -8.02 -2.54 -10.65
CA VAL A 230 -7.41 -2.37 -11.97
C VAL A 230 -8.46 -2.07 -13.05
N ASP A 231 -9.65 -2.68 -12.94
CA ASP A 231 -10.72 -2.49 -13.91
C ASP A 231 -11.40 -1.10 -13.78
N VAL A 232 -11.53 -0.58 -12.56
CA VAL A 232 -12.28 0.65 -12.27
C VAL A 232 -11.41 1.90 -12.35
N VAL A 233 -10.18 1.82 -11.85
CA VAL A 233 -9.25 2.96 -11.77
C VAL A 233 -8.35 2.97 -13.00
N ASP A 234 -8.35 4.09 -13.72
CA ASP A 234 -7.42 4.29 -14.82
C ASP A 234 -6.06 4.75 -14.30
N PHE A 235 -5.20 3.78 -14.00
CA PHE A 235 -3.83 4.07 -13.57
C PHE A 235 -3.00 4.60 -14.74
N GLY A 236 -2.58 5.86 -14.61
CA GLY A 236 -1.52 6.50 -15.39
C GLY A 236 -0.17 6.46 -14.65
N ALA A 237 0.91 6.66 -15.37
CA ALA A 237 2.25 6.74 -14.81
C ALA A 237 3.11 7.73 -15.60
N VAL A 238 4.04 8.39 -14.90
CA VAL A 238 5.21 9.03 -15.52
C VAL A 238 6.17 7.95 -16.05
N GLU A 239 7.15 8.33 -16.88
CA GLU A 239 8.06 7.40 -17.56
C GLU A 239 8.69 6.36 -16.61
N ALA A 240 9.23 6.81 -15.47
CA ALA A 240 9.81 5.92 -14.46
C ALA A 240 8.81 4.92 -13.85
N GLY A 241 7.53 5.29 -13.76
CA GLY A 241 6.45 4.47 -13.22
C GLY A 241 5.75 3.58 -14.26
N ALA A 242 6.01 3.78 -15.56
CA ALA A 242 5.29 3.09 -16.62
C ALA A 242 5.37 1.56 -16.52
N PRO A 243 6.54 0.95 -16.21
CA PRO A 243 6.57 -0.50 -16.09
C PRO A 243 5.87 -0.96 -14.79
N VAL A 244 5.72 -0.12 -13.75
CA VAL A 244 5.00 -0.49 -12.51
C VAL A 244 3.51 -0.60 -12.81
N VAL A 245 2.96 0.39 -13.51
CA VAL A 245 1.55 0.36 -13.93
C VAL A 245 1.32 -0.78 -14.93
N LYS A 246 2.27 -1.05 -15.83
CA LYS A 246 2.22 -2.21 -16.72
C LYS A 246 2.14 -3.52 -15.93
N ALA A 247 3.01 -3.69 -14.93
CA ALA A 247 2.92 -4.79 -14.00
C ALA A 247 1.51 -4.79 -13.39
N LEU A 248 1.11 -3.77 -12.62
CA LEU A 248 -0.21 -3.66 -11.96
C LEU A 248 -1.41 -4.10 -12.84
N LYS A 249 -1.43 -3.71 -14.12
CA LYS A 249 -2.48 -4.10 -15.07
C LYS A 249 -2.51 -5.59 -15.41
N GLN A 250 -1.40 -6.31 -15.27
CA GLN A 250 -1.31 -7.76 -15.48
C GLN A 250 -1.77 -8.60 -14.27
N LEU A 251 -1.92 -8.02 -13.07
CA LEU A 251 -2.19 -8.79 -11.83
C LEU A 251 -3.42 -9.66 -11.95
N PRO A 252 -4.55 -9.13 -12.47
CA PRO A 252 -5.81 -9.87 -12.50
C PRO A 252 -5.66 -11.27 -13.12
N HIS A 253 -4.78 -11.41 -14.12
CA HIS A 253 -4.46 -12.64 -14.83
C HIS A 253 -3.49 -13.57 -14.09
N LEU A 254 -2.65 -13.02 -13.21
CA LEU A 254 -1.69 -13.78 -12.40
C LEU A 254 -2.33 -14.31 -11.12
N ILE A 255 -3.34 -13.60 -10.58
CA ILE A 255 -4.01 -13.98 -9.32
C ILE A 255 -4.65 -15.37 -9.45
N GLY A 256 -4.27 -16.26 -8.53
CA GLY A 256 -4.85 -17.61 -8.41
C GLY A 256 -4.10 -18.67 -9.22
N ARG A 257 -3.11 -18.30 -10.04
CA ARG A 257 -2.24 -19.27 -10.72
C ARG A 257 -1.28 -19.92 -9.74
N LYS A 258 -1.15 -21.25 -9.82
CA LYS A 258 -0.23 -22.03 -8.97
C LYS A 258 1.24 -21.93 -9.41
N LYS A 259 1.48 -21.69 -10.70
CA LYS A 259 2.81 -21.58 -11.31
C LYS A 259 2.84 -20.30 -12.15
N LEU A 260 3.89 -19.52 -11.95
CA LEU A 260 4.23 -18.34 -12.74
C LEU A 260 5.55 -18.65 -13.45
N ALA A 261 5.64 -18.31 -14.73
CA ALA A 261 6.87 -18.43 -15.48
C ALA A 261 7.85 -17.35 -15.03
N ALA A 262 9.15 -17.64 -15.11
CA ALA A 262 10.20 -16.70 -14.75
C ALA A 262 10.15 -15.38 -15.52
N ALA A 263 9.72 -15.44 -16.80
CA ALA A 263 9.57 -14.27 -17.67
C ALA A 263 8.35 -13.39 -17.30
N GLU A 264 7.38 -13.92 -16.54
CA GLU A 264 6.23 -13.15 -16.04
C GLU A 264 6.58 -12.34 -14.77
N VAL A 265 7.81 -12.47 -14.27
CA VAL A 265 8.30 -11.76 -13.08
C VAL A 265 9.36 -10.74 -13.52
N GLU A 266 9.11 -9.46 -13.26
CA GLU A 266 10.09 -8.39 -13.46
C GLU A 266 11.22 -8.50 -12.41
N ARG A 267 12.21 -9.36 -12.68
CA ARG A 267 13.29 -9.71 -11.75
C ARG A 267 14.09 -8.50 -11.28
N ASP A 268 14.31 -7.54 -12.17
CA ASP A 268 15.16 -6.37 -11.91
C ASP A 268 14.59 -5.44 -10.84
N ARG A 269 13.30 -5.57 -10.53
CA ARG A 269 12.61 -4.77 -9.50
C ARG A 269 12.49 -5.46 -8.16
N VAL A 270 12.75 -6.77 -8.13
CA VAL A 270 12.77 -7.53 -6.89
C VAL A 270 14.16 -7.37 -6.30
N THR A 271 14.28 -6.49 -5.31
CA THR A 271 15.55 -6.13 -4.66
C THR A 271 15.58 -6.56 -3.20
N GLY A 272 16.80 -6.73 -2.65
CA GLY A 272 17.02 -7.07 -1.25
C GLY A 272 16.26 -8.33 -0.80
N SER A 273 15.68 -8.28 0.40
CA SER A 273 15.00 -9.43 1.01
C SER A 273 13.73 -9.89 0.26
N TRP A 274 13.19 -9.09 -0.68
CA TRP A 274 12.13 -9.56 -1.57
C TRP A 274 12.59 -10.70 -2.49
N ARG A 275 13.87 -10.76 -2.89
CA ARG A 275 14.40 -11.82 -3.78
C ARG A 275 14.19 -13.19 -3.19
N ARG A 276 14.50 -13.34 -1.89
CA ARG A 276 14.27 -14.58 -1.14
C ARG A 276 12.79 -14.94 -1.11
N LEU A 277 11.91 -13.98 -0.88
CA LEU A 277 10.46 -14.22 -0.80
C LEU A 277 9.82 -14.63 -2.13
N VAL A 278 10.38 -14.15 -3.26
CA VAL A 278 9.87 -14.43 -4.61
C VAL A 278 10.49 -15.66 -5.23
N PHE A 279 11.82 -15.75 -5.18
CA PHE A 279 12.60 -16.72 -5.95
C PHE A 279 13.04 -17.93 -5.13
N ALA A 280 13.06 -17.88 -3.80
CA ALA A 280 13.43 -19.06 -3.03
C ALA A 280 12.39 -20.17 -3.24
N ALA A 281 12.87 -21.29 -3.79
CA ALA A 281 12.13 -22.54 -3.74
C ALA A 281 12.00 -22.97 -2.27
N PRO A 282 10.85 -23.49 -1.83
CA PRO A 282 10.78 -24.02 -0.49
C PRO A 282 11.61 -25.30 -0.42
N GLU A 283 12.72 -25.29 0.32
CA GLU A 283 13.21 -26.56 0.87
C GLU A 283 12.10 -27.21 1.72
N PRO A 284 11.85 -28.51 1.59
CA PRO A 284 10.78 -29.17 2.32
C PRO A 284 11.23 -29.45 3.76
N SER A 285 11.21 -28.45 4.64
CA SER A 285 11.21 -28.72 6.08
C SER A 285 9.81 -29.20 6.50
N ARG A 286 9.74 -30.45 6.98
CA ARG A 286 8.53 -31.09 7.48
C ARG A 286 7.84 -30.20 8.51
N GLY A 287 6.60 -29.79 8.24
CA GLY A 287 5.66 -29.40 9.29
C GLY A 287 5.05 -27.99 9.26
N SER A 288 5.44 -27.08 8.36
CA SER A 288 4.83 -25.73 8.32
C SER A 288 3.95 -25.51 7.07
N ARG A 289 2.63 -25.35 7.27
CA ARG A 289 1.62 -25.15 6.20
C ARG A 289 1.68 -23.78 5.50
N THR A 290 2.71 -22.98 5.70
CA THR A 290 2.75 -21.56 5.28
C THR A 290 3.35 -21.31 3.89
N ARG A 291 3.88 -22.32 3.17
CA ARG A 291 4.73 -22.13 1.98
C ARG A 291 4.03 -22.01 0.61
N ARG A 292 2.70 -21.83 0.52
CA ARG A 292 1.98 -21.79 -0.78
C ARG A 292 1.43 -20.42 -1.23
N ARG A 293 1.53 -19.37 -0.40
CA ARG A 293 0.87 -18.05 -0.67
C ARG A 293 1.82 -16.91 -1.07
N THR A 294 3.13 -17.09 -0.92
CA THR A 294 4.13 -16.01 -1.05
C THR A 294 4.40 -15.55 -2.49
N ARG A 295 4.19 -16.41 -3.50
CA ARG A 295 4.46 -16.08 -4.91
C ARG A 295 3.53 -15.02 -5.51
N SER A 296 2.39 -14.76 -4.88
CA SER A 296 1.36 -13.83 -5.38
C SER A 296 1.57 -12.38 -4.92
N LEU A 297 2.56 -12.12 -4.08
CA LEU A 297 2.50 -11.02 -3.11
C LEU A 297 3.55 -9.95 -3.25
N CYS A 298 4.77 -10.39 -3.55
CA CYS A 298 5.84 -9.46 -3.84
C CYS A 298 5.51 -8.56 -5.03
N TRP A 299 4.59 -9.00 -5.87
CA TRP A 299 4.17 -8.26 -7.02
C TRP A 299 3.29 -7.03 -6.68
N SER A 300 2.51 -7.06 -5.59
CA SER A 300 1.60 -5.95 -5.22
C SER A 300 2.21 -4.92 -4.25
N ILE A 301 3.36 -5.19 -3.62
CA ILE A 301 3.89 -4.34 -2.54
C ILE A 301 5.37 -3.94 -2.74
N SER A 302 6.04 -4.45 -3.79
CA SER A 302 7.45 -4.11 -4.08
C SER A 302 7.65 -2.83 -4.90
N THR A 303 6.66 -1.93 -4.98
CA THR A 303 6.76 -0.69 -5.79
C THR A 303 6.51 0.59 -5.01
N ALA A 304 6.73 0.58 -3.69
CA ALA A 304 7.05 1.80 -2.97
C ALA A 304 8.58 1.95 -3.00
N PRO A 305 9.16 2.87 -3.80
CA PRO A 305 10.55 3.23 -3.57
C PRO A 305 10.66 3.79 -2.15
N CYS A 306 11.64 3.29 -1.40
CA CYS A 306 12.14 3.98 -0.23
C CYS A 306 12.59 5.38 -0.67
N ALA A 307 11.70 6.36 -0.54
CA ALA A 307 12.04 7.77 -0.50
C ALA A 307 11.74 8.26 0.91
N ALA A 308 12.66 7.96 1.83
CA ALA A 308 12.79 8.74 3.04
C ALA A 308 13.32 10.12 2.62
N GLY A 309 12.40 11.03 2.32
CA GLY A 309 12.69 12.42 1.97
C GLY A 309 11.39 13.20 2.03
N ARG A 310 11.27 14.08 3.02
CA ARG A 310 10.16 15.03 3.17
C ARG A 310 9.89 15.72 1.82
N CYS A 311 8.75 15.46 1.21
CA CYS A 311 8.23 16.28 0.11
C CYS A 311 7.07 17.10 0.65
N THR A 312 7.33 18.37 0.93
CA THR A 312 6.31 19.41 1.02
C THR A 312 5.70 19.66 -0.36
N PRO A 313 4.40 20.00 -0.47
CA PRO A 313 3.80 20.30 -1.77
C PRO A 313 4.36 21.62 -2.31
N VAL A 314 4.87 21.60 -3.54
CA VAL A 314 5.13 22.81 -4.33
C VAL A 314 3.79 23.38 -4.80
N ALA A 315 3.43 24.55 -4.29
CA ALA A 315 2.33 25.33 -4.82
C ALA A 315 2.78 26.08 -6.08
N GLY A 316 2.20 25.73 -7.24
CA GLY A 316 2.30 26.48 -8.49
C GLY A 316 1.22 27.57 -8.54
N THR A 317 1.68 28.81 -8.62
CA THR A 317 1.00 30.11 -8.63
C THR A 317 -0.25 30.28 -9.51
N GLY A 318 -1.26 30.99 -8.98
CA GLY A 318 -2.18 31.82 -9.77
C GLY A 318 -3.60 32.02 -9.23
N GLY A 319 -3.80 32.86 -8.20
CA GLY A 319 -5.15 33.33 -7.85
C GLY A 319 -5.25 34.02 -6.48
N ALA A 320 -5.24 35.34 -6.48
CA ALA A 320 -5.41 36.17 -5.29
C ALA A 320 -6.82 36.05 -4.68
N ILE A 321 -6.92 35.78 -3.38
CA ILE A 321 -8.08 36.16 -2.56
C ILE A 321 -7.57 36.81 -1.27
N ARG A 322 -8.00 38.06 -1.06
CA ARG A 322 -7.70 38.91 0.10
C ARG A 322 -8.29 38.28 1.37
N GLY A 323 -7.46 38.13 2.41
CA GLY A 323 -7.92 37.90 3.77
C GLY A 323 -8.30 39.21 4.47
N PRO A 324 -9.24 39.21 5.43
CA PRO A 324 -9.69 40.42 6.11
C PRO A 324 -8.70 40.89 7.18
N ASN A 325 -8.60 42.22 7.27
CA ASN A 325 -7.96 43.06 8.28
C ASN A 325 -7.63 42.44 9.66
N SER A 326 -6.36 42.57 10.05
CA SER A 326 -5.97 43.21 11.33
C SER A 326 -4.46 43.55 11.35
N TRP A 327 -4.15 44.80 11.69
CA TRP A 327 -2.84 45.38 12.08
C TRP A 327 -3.06 46.07 13.46
N PRO A 328 -2.05 46.56 14.21
CA PRO A 328 -0.58 46.57 14.00
C PRO A 328 0.22 46.02 15.21
N GLY A 329 1.48 45.60 15.05
CA GLY A 329 2.71 46.39 15.32
C GLY A 329 3.70 45.48 16.08
N THR A 330 5.01 45.43 15.86
CA THR A 330 6.01 46.50 15.80
C THR A 330 7.34 45.95 15.27
N ALA A 331 8.03 46.82 14.52
CA ALA A 331 9.48 46.99 14.32
C ALA A 331 10.48 45.80 14.32
N GLY A 332 11.24 45.70 13.23
CA GLY A 332 12.55 45.04 13.20
C GLY A 332 13.12 44.90 11.78
N SER A 333 13.88 45.90 11.30
CA SER A 333 14.61 45.86 10.02
C SER A 333 15.72 44.79 10.01
N PRO A 334 16.05 44.19 8.85
CA PRO A 334 17.11 43.17 8.75
C PRO A 334 18.47 43.76 8.39
N PRO A 335 19.61 43.17 8.81
CA PRO A 335 20.91 43.49 8.24
C PRO A 335 21.20 42.62 6.99
N SER A 336 21.72 43.27 5.94
CA SER A 336 22.29 42.65 4.75
C SER A 336 23.66 42.03 5.03
N PRO A 337 24.07 40.95 4.33
CA PRO A 337 25.39 40.33 4.51
C PRO A 337 26.45 40.93 3.55
N PRO A 338 27.73 40.94 3.93
CA PRO A 338 28.82 41.06 2.96
C PRO A 338 29.67 39.79 2.85
N CYS A 339 30.00 39.49 1.58
CA CYS A 339 31.03 38.59 1.01
C CYS A 339 30.82 37.08 1.10
#